data_AF-A0A931P2D6-F1
#
_entry.id   AF-A0A931P2D6-F1
#
_cell.length_a   1.000
_cell.length_b   1.000
_cell.length_c   1.000
_cell.angle_alpha   90.00
_cell.angle_beta   90.00
_cell.angle_gamma   90.00
#
_symmetry.space_group_name_H-M   'P 1'
#
loop_
_entity.id
_entity.type
_entity.pdbx_description
1 polymer ?
#
loop_
_entity_poly.entity_id
_entity_poly.type
_entity_poly.pdbx_seq_one_letter_code
_entity_poly.pdbx_strand_id
1 'polypeptide(L)'
;MQAIKRLFAATTINHKGSKTRRGVRQVKLGSEMLEGRQLMATGPVFDPGTKQLLIYGTSGNDSVSVGYGSKTDSAGMTVTDSSQIKVSMQIPDGSYIEGQFAAADILLARYVGKGGDDLIQNRTNLVITVADQPNGGTISTSLLYGSTNNSLNNQSSQIGVFTVGRTGEVSVDYIFRGAGYNGSLGFYSLEGMDQYTPGSDAYIKEAVRRANANGSQGFTSINAATEAARFSGKTSWEGDLNNKTSPYKGLKTFTNLAPGSTFAAIIIPSGTFSGVNTKLVKNQTLSSSERPLFSIPEANPYVATSQLWGQMGDLDNRGSLFAFEDQRLDGTTDKDYNDMVFQITGATGVAAPVTEVANPSRKFQSETVFQSEIKQYATEQKNLDVMTESQGQKGIWQVAPSGQVTVDYRFDGGGYESEMAIFSLAGMENLTPGSPEYIKEAARRALTGTELGYVVIRDRIEGAAVAGPMTWESNFNKGGYNGIKTFAMKPGDLIGAMMVPAGTIWEAFNKPELGKDVTSSDNKKRALFSIPEANPMNAWGGTQMIDSMYGGVSGRQYGWEDIRGDNAANCDRDFNDIVFSIGGVSMGTIDSWDKVPTPSNKKILNSTLATSIFV
;
A
#
# COMPACT_ATOMS: atom_id res chain seq x y z
N MET A 1 32.18 11.92 69.02
CA MET A 1 33.49 11.32 69.37
C MET A 1 33.86 10.38 68.24
N GLN A 2 35.11 10.43 67.72
CA GLN A 2 35.79 9.50 66.79
C GLN A 2 34.94 8.36 66.14
N ALA A 3 34.81 8.20 64.81
CA ALA A 3 35.42 8.85 63.64
C ALA A 3 34.41 8.85 62.45
N ILE A 4 34.35 9.76 61.46
CA ILE A 4 35.23 10.78 60.84
C ILE A 4 36.30 10.26 59.83
N LYS A 5 36.17 10.75 58.58
CA LYS A 5 37.10 10.74 57.41
C LYS A 5 37.30 9.38 56.73
N ARG A 6 37.32 9.27 55.38
CA ARG A 6 37.65 10.22 54.27
C ARG A 6 36.45 10.41 53.31
N LEU A 7 36.14 11.53 52.61
CA LEU A 7 36.74 12.87 52.40
C LEU A 7 38.17 12.88 51.81
N PHE A 8 38.44 13.39 50.59
CA PHE A 8 37.89 14.49 49.76
C PHE A 8 37.93 14.11 48.24
N ALA A 9 37.58 14.91 47.21
CA ALA A 9 37.47 16.37 47.08
C ALA A 9 36.44 16.82 46.02
N ALA A 10 36.04 18.09 46.11
CA ALA A 10 35.21 18.77 45.11
C ALA A 10 36.05 19.46 44.04
N THR A 11 35.48 19.61 42.84
CA THR A 11 35.84 20.70 41.92
C THR A 11 34.58 21.34 41.38
N THR A 12 34.25 22.54 41.88
CA THR A 12 33.22 23.39 41.29
C THR A 12 33.86 24.25 40.20
N ILE A 13 33.42 24.09 38.94
CA ILE A 13 33.63 25.10 37.91
C ILE A 13 32.26 25.47 37.33
N ASN A 14 31.88 26.72 37.51
CA ASN A 14 30.71 27.31 36.88
C ASN A 14 31.00 27.59 35.41
N HIS A 15 30.21 27.06 34.48
CA HIS A 15 29.94 27.76 33.24
C HIS A 15 28.48 27.61 32.78
N LYS A 16 27.96 28.72 32.25
CA LYS A 16 26.56 28.87 31.85
C LYS A 16 26.29 28.05 30.59
N GLY A 17 25.16 27.35 30.56
CA GLY A 17 24.68 26.65 29.37
C GLY A 17 23.32 26.03 29.63
N SER A 18 22.32 26.44 28.85
CA SER A 18 20.94 25.96 28.90
C SER A 18 20.86 24.43 29.03
N LYS A 19 20.09 23.94 30.02
CA LYS A 19 19.67 22.54 30.08
C LYS A 19 18.16 22.45 30.08
N THR A 20 17.63 21.99 28.95
CA THR A 20 16.26 21.53 28.80
C THR A 20 15.91 20.48 29.87
N ARG A 21 14.69 20.54 30.41
CA ARG A 21 14.16 19.51 31.30
C ARG A 21 13.94 18.22 30.49
N ARG A 22 14.89 17.29 30.55
CA ARG A 22 14.72 15.93 30.02
C ARG A 22 13.72 15.15 30.87
N GLY A 23 12.74 14.53 30.23
CA GLY A 23 11.70 13.75 30.90
C GLY A 23 12.20 12.37 31.31
N VAL A 24 12.79 12.23 32.50
CA VAL A 24 13.23 10.93 33.01
C VAL A 24 12.00 10.09 33.39
N ARG A 25 11.78 8.96 32.71
CA ARG A 25 10.82 7.95 33.16
C ARG A 25 11.35 7.27 34.43
N GLN A 26 10.54 7.27 35.47
CA GLN A 26 10.74 6.46 36.68
C GLN A 26 9.88 5.19 36.57
N VAL A 27 10.39 4.07 37.07
CA VAL A 27 9.65 2.80 37.16
C VAL A 27 9.54 2.41 38.63
N LYS A 28 8.34 2.00 39.05
CA LYS A 28 8.09 1.58 40.44
C LYS A 28 8.32 0.07 40.58
N LEU A 29 9.20 -0.30 41.50
CA LEU A 29 9.49 -1.70 41.85
C LEU A 29 9.16 -1.90 43.33
N GLY A 30 8.06 -2.59 43.61
CA GLY A 30 7.53 -2.73 44.97
C GLY A 30 7.19 -1.36 45.58
N SER A 31 7.87 -1.01 46.68
CA SER A 31 7.73 0.28 47.36
C SER A 31 8.65 1.38 46.81
N GLU A 32 9.66 1.07 45.99
CA GLU A 32 10.69 2.01 45.56
C GLU A 32 10.49 2.52 44.13
N MET A 33 11.03 3.70 43.85
CA MET A 33 11.00 4.36 42.54
C MET A 33 12.43 4.45 42.01
N LEU A 34 12.74 3.76 40.91
CA LEU A 34 14.07 3.78 40.31
C LEU A 34 14.12 4.67 39.07
N GLU A 35 15.23 5.41 38.93
CA GLU A 35 15.51 6.22 37.74
C GLU A 35 16.24 5.41 36.66
N GLY A 36 16.14 5.85 35.39
CA GLY A 36 16.71 5.17 34.23
C GLY A 36 18.22 4.91 34.24
N ARG A 37 18.99 5.44 35.20
CA ARG A 37 20.40 5.07 35.43
C ARG A 37 20.58 3.93 36.43
N GLN A 38 19.67 3.78 37.40
CA GLN A 38 19.70 2.68 38.37
C GLN A 38 19.23 1.37 37.72
N LEU A 39 18.24 1.44 36.83
CA LEU A 39 17.71 0.30 36.09
C LEU A 39 18.75 -0.42 35.21
N MET A 40 19.84 0.24 34.81
CA MET A 40 20.94 -0.38 34.06
C MET A 40 21.90 -1.20 34.93
N ALA A 41 21.85 -1.07 36.27
CA ALA A 41 22.71 -1.80 37.20
C ALA A 41 22.01 -3.02 37.84
N THR A 42 20.69 -3.16 37.66
CA THR A 42 19.86 -4.20 38.29
C THR A 42 19.59 -5.41 37.40
N GLY A 43 19.99 -5.39 36.13
CA GLY A 43 19.71 -6.46 35.17
C GLY A 43 18.30 -6.44 34.60
N PRO A 44 17.83 -7.55 34.01
CA PRO A 44 16.47 -7.68 33.50
C PRO A 44 15.43 -7.47 34.61
N VAL A 45 14.38 -6.70 34.33
CA VAL A 45 13.33 -6.34 35.29
C VAL A 45 11.98 -6.85 34.80
N PHE A 46 11.31 -7.67 35.60
CA PHE A 46 9.93 -8.07 35.34
C PHE A 46 8.94 -7.08 35.99
N ASP A 47 8.03 -6.53 35.17
CA ASP A 47 6.87 -5.76 35.64
C ASP A 47 5.65 -6.68 35.77
N PRO A 48 5.24 -7.06 37.00
CA PRO A 48 4.11 -7.96 37.20
C PRO A 48 2.75 -7.31 36.89
N GLY A 49 2.66 -5.98 36.82
CA GLY A 49 1.43 -5.27 36.48
C GLY A 49 1.12 -5.30 34.98
N THR A 50 2.15 -5.29 34.13
CA THR A 50 2.00 -5.41 32.67
C THR A 50 2.39 -6.78 32.11
N LYS A 51 2.91 -7.69 32.95
CA LYS A 51 3.52 -8.97 32.58
C LYS A 51 4.66 -8.85 31.55
N GLN A 52 5.43 -7.75 31.63
CA GLN A 52 6.52 -7.46 30.68
C GLN A 52 7.89 -7.69 31.32
N LEU A 53 8.79 -8.35 30.58
CA LEU A 53 10.21 -8.42 30.92
C LEU A 53 10.97 -7.32 30.18
N LEU A 54 11.59 -6.41 30.93
CA LEU A 54 12.33 -5.25 30.44
C LEU A 54 13.84 -5.52 30.56
N ILE A 55 14.53 -5.49 29.43
CA ILE A 55 15.98 -5.70 29.34
C ILE A 55 16.62 -4.36 28.95
N TYR A 56 17.41 -3.78 29.84
CA TYR A 56 18.10 -2.51 29.63
C TYR A 56 19.54 -2.77 29.17
N GLY A 57 19.95 -2.14 28.08
CA GLY A 57 21.32 -2.28 27.56
C GLY A 57 21.93 -0.94 27.15
N THR A 58 23.21 -1.00 26.81
CA THR A 58 23.99 0.15 26.36
C THR A 58 24.00 0.26 24.83
N SER A 59 24.43 1.41 24.33
CA SER A 59 24.61 1.60 22.89
C SER A 59 25.90 0.92 22.44
N GLY A 60 25.81 -0.32 21.95
CA GLY A 60 26.95 -1.15 21.56
C GLY A 60 26.53 -2.52 21.04
N ASN A 61 27.51 -3.38 20.77
CA ASN A 61 27.32 -4.79 20.37
C ASN A 61 26.96 -5.66 21.59
N ASP A 62 25.93 -5.28 22.33
CA ASP A 62 25.45 -6.00 23.50
C ASP A 62 24.78 -7.32 23.03
N SER A 63 25.22 -8.46 23.55
CA SER A 63 24.61 -9.76 23.22
C SER A 63 23.64 -10.18 24.31
N VAL A 64 22.43 -10.58 23.92
CA VAL A 64 21.39 -11.05 24.86
C VAL A 64 21.07 -12.49 24.54
N SER A 65 21.31 -13.37 25.51
CA SER A 65 20.98 -14.79 25.43
C SER A 65 19.76 -15.07 26.30
N VAL A 66 18.78 -15.78 25.74
CA VAL A 66 17.62 -16.27 26.48
C VAL A 66 17.64 -17.79 26.41
N GLY A 67 17.69 -18.43 27.57
CA GLY A 67 17.63 -19.88 27.72
C GLY A 67 16.60 -20.30 28.76
N TYR A 68 16.43 -21.60 28.92
CA TYR A 68 15.64 -22.14 30.01
C TYR A 68 16.48 -22.27 31.29
N GLY A 69 15.82 -22.34 32.43
CA GLY A 69 16.46 -22.71 33.69
C GLY A 69 16.98 -24.14 33.65
N SER A 70 17.64 -24.56 34.72
CA SER A 70 17.99 -25.96 34.94
C SER A 70 17.62 -26.38 36.35
N LYS A 71 17.14 -27.62 36.48
CA LYS A 71 16.84 -28.27 37.75
C LYS A 71 17.58 -29.59 37.82
N THR A 72 17.95 -30.00 39.02
CA THR A 72 18.50 -31.34 39.23
C THR A 72 17.33 -32.30 39.42
N ASP A 73 17.28 -33.38 38.63
CA ASP A 73 16.29 -34.43 38.79
C ASP A 73 16.56 -35.28 40.05
N SER A 74 15.65 -36.21 40.35
CA SER A 74 15.79 -37.13 41.49
C SER A 74 16.95 -38.14 41.37
N ALA A 75 17.63 -38.20 40.22
CA ALA A 75 18.83 -39.01 39.99
C ALA A 75 20.13 -38.19 40.05
N GLY A 76 20.05 -36.88 40.31
CA GLY A 76 21.22 -36.00 40.39
C GLY A 76 21.67 -35.41 39.05
N MET A 77 20.93 -35.61 37.95
CA MET A 77 21.25 -35.03 36.65
C MET A 77 20.62 -33.66 36.46
N THR A 78 21.41 -32.72 35.95
CA THR A 78 20.94 -31.39 35.57
C THR A 78 20.13 -31.47 34.27
N VAL A 79 18.82 -31.28 34.37
CA VAL A 79 17.87 -31.27 33.26
C VAL A 79 17.31 -29.87 33.05
N THR A 80 16.93 -29.56 31.81
CA THR A 80 16.31 -28.28 31.45
C THR A 80 14.99 -28.09 32.20
N ASP A 81 14.80 -26.93 32.82
CA ASP A 81 13.56 -26.56 33.48
C ASP A 81 12.79 -25.54 32.63
N SER A 82 11.88 -26.04 31.80
CA SER A 82 11.01 -25.23 30.94
C SER A 82 10.02 -24.34 31.73
N SER A 83 9.87 -24.55 33.04
CA SER A 83 9.08 -23.66 33.91
C SER A 83 9.78 -22.33 34.26
N GLN A 84 11.09 -22.24 34.01
CA GLN A 84 11.95 -21.10 34.32
C GLN A 84 12.63 -20.59 33.04
N ILE A 85 12.67 -19.28 32.84
CA ILE A 85 13.45 -18.62 31.78
C ILE A 85 14.64 -17.92 32.43
N LYS A 86 15.83 -18.21 31.92
CA LYS A 86 17.07 -17.52 32.28
C LYS A 86 17.42 -16.52 31.17
N VAL A 87 17.65 -15.27 31.54
CA VAL A 87 18.12 -14.23 30.63
C VAL A 87 19.49 -13.76 31.07
N SER A 88 20.46 -13.82 30.16
CA SER A 88 21.85 -13.41 30.39
C SER A 88 22.23 -12.38 29.33
N MET A 89 22.67 -11.19 29.75
CA MET A 89 23.20 -10.15 28.87
C MET A 89 24.72 -10.09 29.05
N GLN A 90 25.47 -10.08 27.95
CA GLN A 90 26.89 -9.75 27.96
C GLN A 90 27.10 -8.27 27.66
N ILE A 91 27.81 -7.58 28.54
CA ILE A 91 28.20 -6.18 28.41
C ILE A 91 29.48 -6.11 27.54
N PRO A 92 29.75 -5.02 26.79
CA PRO A 92 30.94 -4.90 25.95
C PRO A 92 32.32 -5.04 26.64
N ASP A 93 32.37 -5.04 27.98
CA ASP A 93 33.59 -5.35 28.75
C ASP A 93 33.80 -6.87 29.00
N GLY A 94 32.88 -7.70 28.51
CA GLY A 94 32.88 -9.16 28.64
C GLY A 94 32.16 -9.68 29.88
N SER A 95 31.70 -8.81 30.79
CA SER A 95 30.93 -9.20 31.98
C SER A 95 29.48 -9.58 31.65
N TYR A 96 28.83 -10.32 32.56
CA TYR A 96 27.45 -10.78 32.38
C TYR A 96 26.54 -10.26 33.52
N ILE A 97 25.31 -9.89 33.17
CA ILE A 97 24.20 -9.74 34.12
C ILE A 97 23.13 -10.78 33.80
N GLU A 98 22.63 -11.48 34.82
CA GLU A 98 21.67 -12.56 34.68
C GLU A 98 20.40 -12.35 35.52
N GLY A 99 19.27 -12.87 35.04
CA GLY A 99 18.01 -12.94 35.78
C GLY A 99 17.26 -14.25 35.48
N GLN A 100 16.49 -14.73 36.46
CA GLN A 100 15.64 -15.93 36.35
C GLN A 100 14.19 -15.59 36.69
N PHE A 101 13.25 -16.08 35.88
CA PHE A 101 11.84 -15.74 35.94
C PHE A 101 10.95 -16.96 35.62
N ALA A 102 9.74 -17.03 36.18
CA ALA A 102 8.78 -18.06 35.83
C ALA A 102 8.24 -17.86 34.39
N ALA A 103 8.27 -18.91 33.57
CA ALA A 103 7.89 -18.84 32.15
C ALA A 103 6.42 -18.44 31.95
N ALA A 104 5.52 -18.93 32.81
CA ALA A 104 4.07 -18.71 32.71
C ALA A 104 3.61 -17.27 33.00
N ASP A 105 4.49 -16.43 33.57
CA ASP A 105 4.15 -15.06 33.97
C ASP A 105 4.56 -14.00 32.94
N ILE A 106 5.39 -14.35 31.95
CA ILE A 106 5.92 -13.41 30.94
C ILE A 106 5.03 -13.43 29.69
N LEU A 107 4.40 -12.29 29.40
CA LEU A 107 3.58 -12.10 28.19
C LEU A 107 4.38 -11.48 27.03
N LEU A 108 5.39 -10.66 27.33
CA LEU A 108 6.20 -9.95 26.34
C LEU A 108 7.57 -9.56 26.90
N ALA A 109 8.63 -9.69 26.09
CA ALA A 109 9.95 -9.16 26.40
C ALA A 109 10.29 -7.93 25.53
N ARG A 110 10.99 -6.94 26.10
CA ARG A 110 11.37 -5.70 25.40
C ARG A 110 12.77 -5.25 25.77
N TYR A 111 13.55 -4.91 24.75
CA TYR A 111 14.84 -4.23 24.90
C TYR A 111 14.65 -2.71 24.99
N VAL A 112 15.41 -2.04 25.87
CA VAL A 112 15.37 -0.58 26.04
C VAL A 112 16.80 -0.03 25.97
N GLY A 113 17.14 0.54 24.82
CA GLY A 113 18.42 1.22 24.60
C GLY A 113 18.50 2.61 25.22
N LYS A 114 19.71 3.09 25.46
CA LYS A 114 20.01 4.36 26.14
C LYS A 114 19.88 5.57 25.22
N GLY A 115 18.69 6.17 25.14
CA GLY A 115 18.44 7.36 24.30
C GLY A 115 17.17 8.13 24.67
N GLY A 116 17.14 8.78 25.83
CA GLY A 116 16.11 9.77 26.15
C GLY A 116 16.40 11.10 25.46
N ASP A 117 15.46 11.54 24.61
CA ASP A 117 15.43 12.81 23.86
C ASP A 117 16.39 12.89 22.65
N ASP A 118 16.02 12.26 21.52
CA ASP A 118 15.51 12.98 20.33
C ASP A 118 15.03 12.00 19.21
N LEU A 119 13.94 12.39 18.52
CA LEU A 119 13.39 11.93 17.22
C LEU A 119 13.50 10.45 16.76
N ILE A 120 12.35 9.92 16.31
CA ILE A 120 12.07 8.57 15.75
C ILE A 120 11.78 7.47 16.80
N GLN A 121 10.56 6.91 16.72
CA GLN A 121 9.98 5.96 17.69
C GLN A 121 10.43 4.50 17.47
N ASN A 122 11.72 4.24 17.27
CA ASN A 122 12.21 2.88 17.00
C ASN A 122 12.17 2.00 18.26
N ARG A 123 11.06 1.27 18.44
CA ARG A 123 10.85 0.28 19.50
C ARG A 123 11.10 -1.14 18.97
N THR A 124 12.26 -1.70 19.25
CA THR A 124 12.53 -3.13 18.95
C THR A 124 11.89 -4.01 20.02
N ASN A 125 10.83 -4.74 19.66
CA ASN A 125 10.29 -5.80 20.51
C ASN A 125 11.14 -7.07 20.33
N LEU A 126 11.46 -7.78 21.41
CA LEU A 126 12.15 -9.07 21.35
C LEU A 126 11.10 -10.18 21.49
N VAL A 127 10.88 -10.95 20.42
CA VAL A 127 9.97 -12.10 20.46
C VAL A 127 10.75 -13.32 20.94
N ILE A 128 10.32 -13.90 22.06
CA ILE A 128 10.83 -15.17 22.59
C ILE A 128 9.78 -16.23 22.26
N THR A 129 10.04 -17.05 21.25
CA THR A 129 9.13 -18.16 20.89
C THR A 129 9.42 -19.36 21.79
N VAL A 130 8.53 -19.65 22.73
CA VAL A 130 8.61 -20.84 23.59
C VAL A 130 8.15 -22.06 22.80
N ALA A 131 9.10 -22.69 22.11
CA ALA A 131 8.90 -24.02 21.52
C ALA A 131 9.24 -25.09 22.58
N ASP A 132 8.31 -26.00 22.82
CA ASP A 132 8.51 -27.15 23.70
C ASP A 132 9.46 -28.14 22.99
N GLN A 133 10.72 -28.18 23.43
CA GLN A 133 11.81 -28.92 22.79
C GLN A 133 12.20 -30.12 23.66
N PRO A 134 12.03 -31.38 23.19
CA PRO A 134 12.42 -32.56 23.97
C PRO A 134 13.91 -32.62 24.31
N ASN A 135 14.77 -31.94 23.54
CA ASN A 135 16.23 -32.08 23.60
C ASN A 135 16.98 -30.72 23.69
N GLY A 136 16.71 -29.93 24.74
CA GLY A 136 17.69 -29.04 25.38
C GLY A 136 18.61 -28.14 24.53
N GLY A 137 18.10 -27.48 23.48
CA GLY A 137 18.87 -26.54 22.67
C GLY A 137 18.85 -25.09 23.17
N THR A 138 19.99 -24.41 23.18
CA THR A 138 20.10 -22.96 23.43
C THR A 138 19.66 -22.16 22.19
N ILE A 139 18.74 -21.20 22.34
CA ILE A 139 18.34 -20.29 21.26
C ILE A 139 19.20 -19.02 21.33
N SER A 140 20.21 -18.93 20.46
CA SER A 140 21.04 -17.72 20.32
C SER A 140 20.46 -16.80 19.23
N THR A 141 19.99 -15.61 19.60
CA THR A 141 19.55 -14.58 18.64
C THR A 141 20.57 -13.45 18.54
N SER A 142 21.10 -13.22 17.34
CA SER A 142 22.03 -12.13 17.06
C SER A 142 21.28 -10.93 16.47
N LEU A 143 21.19 -9.82 17.21
CA LEU A 143 20.63 -8.56 16.72
C LEU A 143 21.63 -7.83 15.82
N LEU A 144 21.48 -7.95 14.50
CA LEU A 144 22.22 -7.15 13.52
C LEU A 144 21.48 -5.84 13.23
N TYR A 145 22.17 -4.72 13.42
CA TYR A 145 21.60 -3.39 13.26
C TYR A 145 21.53 -3.00 11.78
N GLY A 146 20.34 -3.07 11.18
CA GLY A 146 20.03 -2.62 9.82
C GLY A 146 18.79 -1.72 9.82
N SER A 147 18.79 -0.67 9.00
CA SER A 147 17.79 0.40 9.05
C SER A 147 16.42 -0.01 8.47
N THR A 148 15.36 0.37 9.20
CA THR A 148 13.99 0.64 8.71
C THR A 148 13.29 -0.45 7.90
N ASN A 149 12.38 -1.19 8.54
CA ASN A 149 10.95 -0.84 8.44
C ASN A 149 10.10 -1.50 9.53
N ASN A 150 8.85 -1.02 9.64
CA ASN A 150 7.92 -1.30 10.74
C ASN A 150 7.19 -2.65 10.57
N SER A 151 6.68 -3.22 11.68
CA SER A 151 5.77 -4.39 11.72
C SER A 151 6.33 -5.77 11.31
N LEU A 152 6.83 -6.54 12.30
CA LEU A 152 6.96 -8.02 12.21
C LEU A 152 6.25 -8.81 13.33
N ASN A 153 5.70 -8.14 14.35
CA ASN A 153 5.17 -8.78 15.56
C ASN A 153 3.73 -9.32 15.47
N ASN A 154 3.20 -9.51 14.25
CA ASN A 154 1.90 -10.15 14.01
C ASN A 154 1.90 -11.00 12.71
N GLN A 155 3.09 -11.28 12.16
CA GLN A 155 3.26 -11.60 10.74
C GLN A 155 3.35 -13.10 10.40
N SER A 156 3.61 -14.02 11.34
CA SER A 156 3.67 -15.46 11.00
C SER A 156 2.33 -15.97 10.45
N SER A 157 1.21 -15.49 10.99
CA SER A 157 -0.15 -15.76 10.49
C SER A 157 -0.54 -14.92 9.26
N GLN A 158 0.40 -14.18 8.66
CA GLN A 158 0.18 -13.35 7.47
C GLN A 158 1.14 -13.66 6.31
N ILE A 159 2.16 -14.51 6.49
CA ILE A 159 3.03 -14.93 5.37
C ILE A 159 2.18 -15.64 4.31
N GLY A 160 2.32 -15.20 3.05
CA GLY A 160 1.53 -15.68 1.92
C GLY A 160 0.15 -15.04 1.76
N VAL A 161 -0.23 -14.14 2.67
CA VAL A 161 -1.53 -13.45 2.64
C VAL A 161 -1.40 -12.12 1.89
N PHE A 162 -2.38 -11.84 1.05
CA PHE A 162 -2.58 -10.59 0.35
C PHE A 162 -3.82 -9.89 0.88
N THR A 163 -3.71 -8.59 1.14
CA THR A 163 -4.83 -7.74 1.59
C THR A 163 -5.27 -6.83 0.44
N VAL A 164 -6.56 -6.86 0.10
CA VAL A 164 -7.18 -6.00 -0.92
C VAL A 164 -7.11 -4.53 -0.47
N GLY A 165 -6.69 -3.66 -1.38
CA GLY A 165 -6.61 -2.22 -1.20
C GLY A 165 -7.99 -1.54 -1.12
N ARG A 166 -7.99 -0.21 -1.06
CA ARG A 166 -9.20 0.58 -0.81
C ARG A 166 -10.18 0.60 -1.97
N THR A 167 -9.68 0.40 -3.19
CA THR A 167 -10.48 0.43 -4.43
C THR A 167 -11.39 -0.79 -4.58
N GLY A 168 -11.05 -1.94 -3.98
CA GLY A 168 -11.70 -3.21 -4.28
C GLY A 168 -11.38 -3.77 -5.67
N GLU A 169 -10.40 -3.19 -6.37
CA GLU A 169 -9.85 -3.68 -7.62
C GLU A 169 -8.44 -4.23 -7.37
N VAL A 170 -8.13 -5.41 -7.91
CA VAL A 170 -6.80 -6.02 -7.82
C VAL A 170 -6.35 -6.41 -9.21
N SER A 171 -5.12 -6.05 -9.59
CA SER A 171 -4.56 -6.41 -10.89
C SER A 171 -3.30 -7.25 -10.75
N VAL A 172 -3.16 -8.25 -11.62
CA VAL A 172 -2.05 -9.21 -11.63
C VAL A 172 -1.41 -9.23 -13.02
N ASP A 173 -0.09 -9.05 -13.06
CA ASP A 173 0.73 -9.10 -14.26
C ASP A 173 1.66 -10.31 -14.23
N TYR A 174 1.83 -10.99 -15.36
CA TYR A 174 2.78 -12.11 -15.49
C TYR A 174 4.12 -11.56 -15.96
N ILE A 175 5.08 -11.43 -15.04
CA ILE A 175 6.29 -10.65 -15.26
C ILE A 175 7.37 -11.46 -15.96
N PHE A 176 7.73 -12.61 -15.39
CA PHE A 176 8.83 -13.45 -15.87
C PHE A 176 8.55 -14.93 -15.62
N ARG A 177 9.18 -15.79 -16.42
CA ARG A 177 9.09 -17.24 -16.34
C ARG A 177 10.46 -17.87 -16.59
N GLY A 178 11.08 -18.42 -15.54
CA GLY A 178 12.15 -19.40 -15.69
C GLY A 178 11.67 -20.86 -15.64
N ALA A 179 10.42 -21.11 -15.25
CA ALA A 179 9.89 -22.47 -15.08
C ALA A 179 9.92 -23.32 -16.36
N GLY A 180 10.51 -24.51 -16.25
CA GLY A 180 10.32 -25.59 -17.23
C GLY A 180 8.87 -26.08 -17.30
N TYR A 181 8.12 -26.03 -16.19
CA TYR A 181 6.71 -26.43 -16.18
C TYR A 181 5.76 -25.35 -16.72
N ASN A 182 4.70 -25.79 -17.40
CA ASN A 182 3.64 -24.92 -17.93
C ASN A 182 2.49 -24.78 -16.91
N GLY A 183 2.77 -24.07 -15.81
CA GLY A 183 1.87 -23.97 -14.67
C GLY A 183 0.75 -22.93 -14.80
N SER A 184 -0.13 -22.91 -13.80
CA SER A 184 -1.17 -21.89 -13.64
C SER A 184 -1.08 -21.20 -12.28
N LEU A 185 -1.19 -19.88 -12.24
CA LEU A 185 -1.38 -19.08 -11.01
C LEU A 185 -2.86 -18.80 -10.81
N GLY A 186 -3.29 -18.87 -9.55
CA GLY A 186 -4.60 -18.42 -9.12
C GLY A 186 -4.54 -17.86 -7.70
N PHE A 187 -5.65 -17.26 -7.29
CA PHE A 187 -5.83 -16.71 -5.97
C PHE A 187 -7.17 -17.16 -5.40
N TYR A 188 -7.25 -17.35 -4.09
CA TYR A 188 -8.46 -17.77 -3.38
C TYR A 188 -8.65 -16.92 -2.13
N SER A 189 -9.91 -16.50 -1.88
CA SER A 189 -10.29 -15.82 -0.65
C SER A 189 -10.02 -16.72 0.56
N LEU A 190 -9.58 -16.12 1.67
CA LEU A 190 -9.38 -16.81 2.95
C LEU A 190 -10.63 -16.81 3.84
N GLU A 191 -11.71 -16.16 3.42
CA GLU A 191 -12.97 -16.10 4.16
C GLU A 191 -13.54 -17.51 4.41
N GLY A 192 -13.64 -17.92 5.68
CA GLY A 192 -14.10 -19.26 6.04
C GLY A 192 -13.13 -20.39 5.65
N MET A 193 -11.85 -20.11 5.36
CA MET A 193 -10.83 -21.17 5.16
C MET A 193 -10.29 -21.72 6.50
N ASP A 194 -10.49 -21.00 7.59
CA ASP A 194 -10.12 -21.35 8.97
C ASP A 194 -10.78 -22.64 9.49
N GLN A 195 -11.92 -23.04 8.92
CA GLN A 195 -12.55 -24.33 9.21
C GLN A 195 -11.77 -25.55 8.66
N TYR A 196 -10.78 -25.34 7.79
CA TYR A 196 -9.97 -26.40 7.18
C TYR A 196 -8.53 -26.33 7.69
N THR A 197 -7.97 -27.47 8.09
CA THR A 197 -6.53 -27.57 8.38
C THR A 197 -5.72 -27.28 7.11
N PRO A 198 -4.79 -26.30 7.11
CA PRO A 198 -3.91 -26.03 5.97
C PRO A 198 -3.20 -27.31 5.48
N GLY A 199 -3.07 -27.44 4.16
CA GLY A 199 -2.39 -28.58 3.52
C GLY A 199 -3.18 -29.90 3.51
N SER A 200 -4.34 -29.96 4.19
CA SER A 200 -5.25 -31.12 4.11
C SER A 200 -5.94 -31.22 2.74
N ASP A 201 -6.37 -32.42 2.36
CA ASP A 201 -7.13 -32.65 1.12
C ASP A 201 -8.38 -31.77 1.02
N ALA A 202 -9.04 -31.47 2.15
CA ALA A 202 -10.21 -30.60 2.19
C ALA A 202 -9.84 -29.13 1.89
N TYR A 203 -8.76 -28.63 2.50
CA TYR A 203 -8.22 -27.31 2.21
C TYR A 203 -7.81 -27.17 0.74
N ILE A 204 -7.08 -28.16 0.21
CA ILE A 204 -6.62 -28.17 -1.19
C ILE A 204 -7.81 -28.19 -2.15
N LYS A 205 -8.82 -29.02 -1.89
CA LYS A 205 -10.08 -29.08 -2.66
C LYS A 205 -10.78 -27.72 -2.71
N GLU A 206 -10.97 -27.08 -1.56
CA GLU A 206 -11.68 -25.81 -1.48
C GLU A 206 -10.88 -24.66 -2.11
N ALA A 207 -9.57 -24.55 -1.84
CA ALA A 207 -8.71 -23.53 -2.46
C ALA A 207 -8.66 -23.64 -3.99
N VAL A 208 -8.54 -24.86 -4.53
CA VAL A 208 -8.59 -25.11 -5.99
C VAL A 208 -9.97 -24.79 -6.56
N ARG A 209 -11.06 -25.16 -5.87
CA ARG A 209 -12.44 -24.81 -6.28
C ARG A 209 -12.62 -23.29 -6.36
N ARG A 210 -12.13 -22.56 -5.36
CA ARG A 210 -12.18 -21.09 -5.26
C ARG A 210 -11.39 -20.41 -6.38
N ALA A 211 -10.13 -20.79 -6.59
CA ALA A 211 -9.31 -20.27 -7.69
C ALA A 211 -9.90 -20.57 -9.09
N ASN A 212 -10.63 -21.67 -9.23
CA ASN A 212 -11.34 -22.04 -10.46
C ASN A 212 -12.71 -21.32 -10.62
N ALA A 213 -13.23 -20.65 -9.59
CA ALA A 213 -14.58 -20.08 -9.61
C ALA A 213 -14.69 -18.78 -10.44
N ASN A 214 -13.60 -18.01 -10.53
CA ASN A 214 -13.53 -16.70 -11.22
C ASN A 214 -14.62 -15.72 -10.75
N GLY A 215 -14.53 -15.33 -9.48
CA GLY A 215 -15.40 -14.35 -8.83
C GLY A 215 -14.88 -13.92 -7.47
N SER A 216 -15.74 -13.43 -6.58
CA SER A 216 -15.36 -12.93 -5.24
C SER A 216 -14.68 -13.98 -4.35
N GLN A 217 -14.89 -15.27 -4.60
CA GLN A 217 -14.22 -16.34 -3.86
C GLN A 217 -12.79 -16.63 -4.32
N GLY A 218 -12.38 -16.18 -5.51
CA GLY A 218 -11.09 -16.50 -6.12
C GLY A 218 -11.12 -16.49 -7.64
N PHE A 219 -9.94 -16.47 -8.25
CA PHE A 219 -9.75 -16.29 -9.68
C PHE A 219 -8.45 -16.92 -10.18
N THR A 220 -8.47 -17.38 -11.44
CA THR A 220 -7.27 -17.82 -12.16
C THR A 220 -6.64 -16.61 -12.86
N SER A 221 -5.34 -16.38 -12.62
CA SER A 221 -4.63 -15.18 -13.07
C SER A 221 -3.55 -15.44 -14.11
N ILE A 222 -2.99 -16.64 -14.20
CA ILE A 222 -1.97 -16.99 -15.21
C ILE A 222 -2.18 -18.44 -15.66
N ASN A 223 -2.02 -18.72 -16.95
CA ASN A 223 -1.89 -20.07 -17.50
C ASN A 223 -0.74 -20.10 -18.53
N ALA A 224 0.46 -20.44 -18.06
CA ALA A 224 1.71 -20.39 -18.81
C ALA A 224 1.76 -21.34 -20.04
N ALA A 225 0.82 -22.30 -20.14
CA ALA A 225 0.65 -23.12 -21.35
C ALA A 225 0.05 -22.34 -22.52
N THR A 226 -0.63 -21.21 -22.26
CA THR A 226 -1.42 -20.46 -23.26
C THR A 226 -1.14 -18.95 -23.27
N GLU A 227 -0.20 -18.47 -22.47
CA GLU A 227 0.26 -17.07 -22.46
C GLU A 227 1.75 -16.99 -22.15
N ALA A 228 2.40 -15.98 -22.70
CA ALA A 228 3.76 -15.60 -22.33
C ALA A 228 3.76 -14.65 -21.13
N ALA A 229 4.87 -14.60 -20.42
CA ALA A 229 5.21 -13.52 -19.51
C ALA A 229 5.56 -12.25 -20.30
N ARG A 230 5.42 -11.08 -19.65
CA ARG A 230 5.71 -9.74 -20.18
C ARG A 230 7.15 -9.59 -20.64
N PHE A 231 8.10 -10.10 -19.86
CA PHE A 231 9.53 -10.03 -20.17
C PHE A 231 10.07 -11.42 -20.57
N SER A 232 10.88 -11.44 -21.62
CA SER A 232 11.64 -12.62 -22.06
C SER A 232 13.11 -12.40 -21.77
N GLY A 233 13.81 -13.44 -21.34
CA GLY A 233 15.21 -13.33 -20.97
C GLY A 233 15.77 -14.64 -20.46
N LYS A 234 17.07 -14.84 -20.63
CA LYS A 234 17.83 -15.94 -20.01
C LYS A 234 18.42 -15.48 -18.69
N THR A 235 18.66 -16.39 -17.77
CA THR A 235 19.49 -16.14 -16.58
C THR A 235 20.94 -16.58 -16.85
N SER A 236 21.83 -16.49 -15.85
CA SER A 236 23.18 -17.04 -15.93
C SER A 236 23.22 -18.58 -15.87
N TRP A 237 22.14 -19.23 -15.44
CA TRP A 237 22.05 -20.69 -15.27
C TRP A 237 21.01 -21.38 -16.17
N GLU A 238 20.04 -20.62 -16.72
CA GLU A 238 18.95 -21.15 -17.54
C GLU A 238 18.71 -20.36 -18.84
N GLY A 239 18.10 -21.04 -19.80
CA GLY A 239 17.66 -20.42 -21.05
C GLY A 239 16.42 -19.54 -20.88
N ASP A 240 16.09 -18.79 -21.93
CA ASP A 240 14.83 -18.05 -22.02
C ASP A 240 13.66 -19.03 -22.26
N LEU A 241 12.97 -19.37 -21.17
CA LEU A 241 11.87 -20.35 -21.09
C LEU A 241 10.49 -19.71 -21.22
N ASN A 242 10.41 -18.41 -21.57
CA ASN A 242 9.14 -17.75 -21.87
C ASN A 242 8.44 -18.41 -23.08
N ASN A 243 7.10 -18.42 -23.09
CA ASN A 243 6.30 -19.16 -24.07
C ASN A 243 6.26 -18.46 -25.44
N LYS A 244 7.25 -18.76 -26.29
CA LYS A 244 7.48 -18.07 -27.58
C LYS A 244 6.39 -18.28 -28.64
N THR A 245 5.43 -19.16 -28.42
CA THR A 245 4.31 -19.42 -29.35
C THR A 245 2.99 -18.81 -28.87
N SER A 246 2.92 -18.31 -27.63
CA SER A 246 1.73 -17.68 -27.06
C SER A 246 1.95 -16.18 -26.84
N PRO A 247 0.94 -15.32 -27.04
CA PRO A 247 1.07 -13.90 -26.73
C PRO A 247 1.08 -13.66 -25.22
N TYR A 248 1.71 -12.58 -24.79
CA TYR A 248 1.45 -11.99 -23.48
C TYR A 248 0.01 -11.44 -23.47
N LYS A 249 -0.80 -11.82 -22.46
CA LYS A 249 -2.25 -11.51 -22.42
C LYS A 249 -2.61 -10.21 -21.71
N GLY A 250 -1.64 -9.42 -21.29
CA GLY A 250 -1.89 -8.17 -20.58
C GLY A 250 -2.14 -8.35 -19.08
N LEU A 251 -2.27 -7.21 -18.42
CA LEU A 251 -2.62 -7.08 -17.01
C LEU A 251 -4.05 -7.62 -16.80
N LYS A 252 -4.24 -8.49 -15.81
CA LYS A 252 -5.56 -9.06 -15.49
C LYS A 252 -6.11 -8.41 -14.23
N THR A 253 -7.20 -7.67 -14.39
CA THR A 253 -7.84 -6.90 -13.32
C THR A 253 -9.13 -7.58 -12.86
N PHE A 254 -9.26 -7.73 -11.55
CA PHE A 254 -10.39 -8.33 -10.84
C PHE A 254 -11.04 -7.25 -9.99
N THR A 255 -12.34 -7.02 -10.17
CA THR A 255 -13.10 -5.93 -9.52
C THR A 255 -14.15 -6.49 -8.56
N ASN A 256 -14.75 -5.62 -7.74
CA ASN A 256 -15.74 -5.98 -6.73
C ASN A 256 -15.22 -6.91 -5.62
N LEU A 257 -13.92 -6.87 -5.32
CA LEU A 257 -13.37 -7.47 -4.11
C LEU A 257 -13.63 -6.53 -2.93
N ALA A 258 -13.95 -7.08 -1.76
CA ALA A 258 -14.20 -6.25 -0.57
C ALA A 258 -12.89 -5.59 -0.09
N PRO A 259 -12.81 -4.26 0.07
CA PRO A 259 -11.62 -3.60 0.61
C PRO A 259 -11.20 -4.17 1.97
N GLY A 260 -9.91 -4.43 2.15
CA GLY A 260 -9.38 -5.06 3.36
C GLY A 260 -9.66 -6.56 3.50
N SER A 261 -10.40 -7.19 2.58
CA SER A 261 -10.50 -8.66 2.54
C SER A 261 -9.17 -9.29 2.14
N THR A 262 -9.01 -10.56 2.47
CA THR A 262 -7.73 -11.28 2.31
C THR A 262 -7.84 -12.50 1.41
N PHE A 263 -6.83 -12.70 0.59
CA PHE A 263 -6.68 -13.84 -0.30
C PHE A 263 -5.25 -14.39 -0.23
N ALA A 264 -5.04 -15.60 -0.74
CA ALA A 264 -3.71 -16.20 -0.88
C ALA A 264 -3.50 -16.69 -2.32
N ALA A 265 -2.24 -16.69 -2.76
CA ALA A 265 -1.83 -17.24 -4.03
C ALA A 265 -1.65 -18.77 -3.97
N ILE A 266 -1.98 -19.43 -5.06
CA ILE A 266 -1.82 -20.88 -5.29
C ILE A 266 -1.29 -21.08 -6.71
N ILE A 267 -0.28 -21.92 -6.88
CA ILE A 267 0.16 -22.39 -8.20
C ILE A 267 -0.15 -23.86 -8.37
N ILE A 268 -0.47 -24.25 -9.60
CA ILE A 268 -0.42 -25.64 -10.06
C ILE A 268 0.80 -25.72 -10.98
N PRO A 269 1.90 -26.39 -10.59
CA PRO A 269 3.14 -26.39 -11.38
C PRO A 269 2.92 -26.88 -12.81
N SER A 270 2.11 -27.93 -13.01
CA SER A 270 1.77 -28.46 -14.33
C SER A 270 0.27 -28.70 -14.47
N GLY A 271 -0.38 -27.99 -15.39
CA GLY A 271 -1.80 -28.15 -15.71
C GLY A 271 -2.64 -26.91 -15.38
N THR A 272 -3.94 -27.11 -15.20
CA THR A 272 -4.92 -26.02 -14.99
C THR A 272 -5.80 -26.29 -13.76
N PHE A 273 -6.32 -25.22 -13.16
CA PHE A 273 -7.26 -25.31 -12.04
C PHE A 273 -8.48 -26.18 -12.38
N SER A 274 -9.03 -26.06 -13.59
CA SER A 274 -10.17 -26.88 -14.03
C SER A 274 -9.82 -28.38 -14.11
N GLY A 275 -8.62 -28.72 -14.61
CA GLY A 275 -8.13 -30.10 -14.67
C GLY A 275 -7.93 -30.70 -13.28
N VAL A 276 -7.22 -29.98 -12.39
CA VAL A 276 -6.97 -30.42 -11.01
C VAL A 276 -8.27 -30.50 -10.20
N ASN A 277 -9.16 -29.51 -10.32
CA ASN A 277 -10.49 -29.53 -9.70
C ASN A 277 -11.31 -30.76 -10.13
N THR A 278 -11.30 -31.08 -11.43
CA THR A 278 -11.98 -32.27 -11.98
C THR A 278 -11.46 -33.57 -11.37
N LYS A 279 -10.15 -33.69 -11.17
CA LYS A 279 -9.53 -34.84 -10.48
C LYS A 279 -9.92 -34.91 -9.01
N LEU A 280 -9.80 -33.78 -8.31
CA LEU A 280 -10.09 -33.66 -6.88
C LEU A 280 -11.55 -33.95 -6.52
N VAL A 281 -12.52 -33.46 -7.31
CA VAL A 281 -13.95 -33.76 -7.14
C VAL A 281 -14.25 -35.26 -7.37
N LYS A 282 -13.48 -35.92 -8.24
CA LYS A 282 -13.57 -37.38 -8.50
C LYS A 282 -12.73 -38.22 -7.53
N ASN A 283 -12.10 -37.61 -6.51
CA ASN A 283 -11.15 -38.26 -5.60
C ASN A 283 -10.01 -39.02 -6.31
N GLN A 284 -9.52 -38.48 -7.44
CA GLN A 284 -8.39 -39.03 -8.18
C GLN A 284 -7.07 -38.48 -7.62
N THR A 285 -6.05 -39.34 -7.57
CA THR A 285 -4.68 -38.96 -7.18
C THR A 285 -4.10 -37.93 -8.15
N LEU A 286 -3.54 -36.85 -7.62
CA LEU A 286 -2.75 -35.87 -8.38
C LEU A 286 -1.32 -36.39 -8.59
N SER A 287 -0.69 -36.08 -9.73
CA SER A 287 0.75 -36.27 -9.88
C SER A 287 1.54 -35.32 -8.96
N SER A 288 2.86 -35.53 -8.84
CA SER A 288 3.75 -34.62 -8.11
C SER A 288 3.74 -33.19 -8.65
N SER A 289 3.61 -33.00 -9.96
CA SER A 289 3.57 -31.69 -10.62
C SER A 289 2.14 -31.11 -10.74
N GLU A 290 1.11 -31.90 -10.50
CA GLU A 290 -0.28 -31.43 -10.41
C GLU A 290 -0.67 -31.02 -8.98
N ARG A 291 0.13 -31.39 -7.97
CA ARG A 291 -0.13 -31.02 -6.58
C ARG A 291 0.08 -29.51 -6.40
N PRO A 292 -0.92 -28.75 -5.92
CA PRO A 292 -0.76 -27.31 -5.79
C PRO A 292 0.28 -26.92 -4.73
N LEU A 293 0.95 -25.81 -4.99
CA LEU A 293 1.87 -25.15 -4.05
C LEU A 293 1.27 -23.81 -3.64
N PHE A 294 1.43 -23.45 -2.37
CA PHE A 294 0.72 -22.35 -1.74
C PHE A 294 1.69 -21.25 -1.28
N SER A 295 1.25 -20.01 -1.37
CA SER A 295 1.93 -18.87 -0.75
C SER A 295 1.98 -18.97 0.78
N ILE A 296 0.90 -19.45 1.41
CA ILE A 296 0.82 -19.72 2.86
C ILE A 296 1.72 -20.92 3.19
N PRO A 297 2.78 -20.78 4.02
CA PRO A 297 3.73 -21.86 4.31
C PRO A 297 3.06 -23.11 4.88
N GLU A 298 2.12 -22.96 5.81
CA GLU A 298 1.42 -24.04 6.51
C GLU A 298 0.56 -24.92 5.58
N ALA A 299 0.22 -24.42 4.39
CA ALA A 299 -0.52 -25.20 3.40
C ALA A 299 0.40 -26.12 2.55
N ASN A 300 1.72 -26.03 2.72
CA ASN A 300 2.71 -26.86 2.04
C ASN A 300 3.30 -27.94 2.97
N PRO A 301 3.88 -29.02 2.40
CA PRO A 301 4.68 -29.98 3.18
C PRO A 301 5.84 -29.32 3.93
N TYR A 302 6.03 -29.70 5.19
CA TYR A 302 6.97 -29.07 6.11
C TYR A 302 8.44 -29.44 5.83
N VAL A 303 9.33 -28.42 5.80
CA VAL A 303 10.79 -28.59 5.84
C VAL A 303 11.33 -28.29 7.25
N ALA A 304 11.96 -29.27 7.87
CA ALA A 304 12.46 -29.19 9.25
C ALA A 304 13.72 -28.30 9.45
N THR A 305 14.26 -27.71 8.38
CA THR A 305 15.56 -27.01 8.38
C THR A 305 15.39 -25.51 8.13
N SER A 306 15.08 -24.74 9.18
CA SER A 306 15.21 -23.27 9.32
C SER A 306 14.64 -22.32 8.24
N GLN A 307 14.14 -22.82 7.11
CA GLN A 307 13.56 -22.06 6.00
C GLN A 307 12.05 -21.92 6.20
N LEU A 308 11.64 -21.22 7.26
CA LEU A 308 10.24 -20.99 7.67
C LEU A 308 9.48 -20.02 6.75
N TRP A 309 9.87 -19.95 5.47
CA TRP A 309 9.64 -18.79 4.63
C TRP A 309 8.82 -19.08 3.35
N GLY A 310 8.49 -20.36 3.08
CA GLY A 310 7.48 -20.78 2.12
C GLY A 310 7.88 -20.83 0.64
N GLN A 311 6.94 -21.22 -0.22
CA GLN A 311 7.13 -21.37 -1.67
C GLN A 311 7.17 -20.04 -2.43
N MET A 312 6.96 -18.91 -1.75
CA MET A 312 6.84 -17.59 -2.36
C MET A 312 7.73 -16.59 -1.63
N GLY A 313 8.49 -15.79 -2.38
CA GLY A 313 9.33 -14.70 -1.85
C GLY A 313 8.95 -13.34 -2.43
N ASP A 314 9.19 -12.28 -1.65
CA ASP A 314 9.08 -10.88 -2.09
C ASP A 314 10.39 -10.44 -2.77
N LEU A 315 10.30 -10.05 -4.04
CA LEU A 315 11.43 -9.60 -4.86
C LEU A 315 11.74 -8.11 -4.70
N ASP A 316 10.81 -7.30 -4.20
CA ASP A 316 10.95 -5.84 -4.09
C ASP A 316 10.90 -5.27 -2.67
N ASN A 317 10.57 -6.10 -1.67
CA ASN A 317 10.37 -5.76 -0.26
C ASN A 317 9.30 -4.68 -0.05
N ARG A 318 8.32 -4.60 -0.97
CA ARG A 318 7.18 -3.67 -0.91
C ARG A 318 5.84 -4.42 -0.97
N GLY A 319 5.86 -5.74 -0.86
CA GLY A 319 4.67 -6.58 -0.93
C GLY A 319 3.97 -6.49 -2.29
N SER A 320 4.72 -6.31 -3.38
CA SER A 320 4.14 -6.04 -4.69
C SER A 320 4.70 -6.88 -5.85
N LEU A 321 5.98 -7.24 -5.83
CA LEU A 321 6.59 -8.13 -6.81
C LEU A 321 6.96 -9.46 -6.14
N PHE A 322 6.41 -10.56 -6.62
CA PHE A 322 6.57 -11.88 -6.01
C PHE A 322 7.12 -12.91 -6.98
N ALA A 323 7.87 -13.86 -6.44
CA ALA A 323 8.31 -15.05 -7.14
C ALA A 323 7.88 -16.31 -6.38
N PHE A 324 7.51 -17.34 -7.14
CA PHE A 324 7.34 -18.71 -6.64
C PHE A 324 8.49 -19.62 -7.06
N GLU A 325 8.66 -20.69 -6.31
CA GLU A 325 9.26 -21.96 -6.73
C GLU A 325 8.17 -22.89 -7.31
N ASP A 326 8.40 -23.51 -8.46
CA ASP A 326 7.49 -24.50 -9.06
C ASP A 326 7.68 -25.93 -8.50
N GLN A 327 8.76 -26.14 -7.75
CA GLN A 327 9.08 -27.38 -7.03
C GLN A 327 8.93 -27.21 -5.51
N ARG A 328 8.67 -28.33 -4.82
CA ARG A 328 8.49 -28.34 -3.37
C ARG A 328 9.83 -28.20 -2.64
N LEU A 329 9.89 -27.34 -1.61
CA LEU A 329 11.10 -27.14 -0.80
C LEU A 329 11.59 -28.37 -0.02
N ASP A 330 10.72 -29.36 0.21
CA ASP A 330 11.04 -30.66 0.84
C ASP A 330 11.54 -31.73 -0.16
N GLY A 331 11.76 -31.35 -1.42
CA GLY A 331 12.35 -32.18 -2.47
C GLY A 331 13.66 -31.61 -3.01
N THR A 332 14.06 -32.09 -4.19
CA THR A 332 15.11 -31.43 -4.98
C THR A 332 14.50 -30.21 -5.66
N THR A 333 15.06 -29.04 -5.36
CA THR A 333 14.81 -27.72 -5.97
C THR A 333 16.14 -26.99 -5.92
N ASP A 334 16.42 -26.14 -6.91
CA ASP A 334 17.58 -25.26 -6.98
C ASP A 334 17.40 -23.90 -6.30
N LYS A 335 16.17 -23.57 -5.89
CA LYS A 335 15.80 -22.45 -5.00
C LYS A 335 16.16 -21.07 -5.56
N ASP A 336 15.98 -20.83 -6.86
CA ASP A 336 16.36 -19.58 -7.50
C ASP A 336 15.25 -18.53 -7.62
N TYR A 337 14.00 -18.93 -7.32
CA TYR A 337 12.80 -18.10 -7.29
C TYR A 337 12.65 -17.27 -8.59
N ASN A 338 12.81 -17.93 -9.75
CA ASN A 338 12.55 -17.34 -11.06
C ASN A 338 11.34 -17.98 -11.79
N ASP A 339 10.83 -19.10 -11.28
CA ASP A 339 9.93 -20.01 -12.00
C ASP A 339 8.67 -19.29 -12.51
N MET A 340 8.02 -18.59 -11.58
CA MET A 340 6.82 -17.82 -11.83
C MET A 340 6.88 -16.50 -11.06
N VAL A 341 7.18 -15.42 -11.79
CA VAL A 341 7.25 -14.07 -11.24
C VAL A 341 6.01 -13.28 -11.65
N PHE A 342 5.35 -12.65 -10.69
CA PHE A 342 4.18 -11.82 -10.92
C PHE A 342 4.21 -10.52 -10.11
N GLN A 343 3.63 -9.47 -10.68
CA GLN A 343 3.38 -8.20 -10.00
C GLN A 343 1.91 -8.16 -9.59
N ILE A 344 1.63 -7.59 -8.41
CA ILE A 344 0.29 -7.25 -7.98
C ILE A 344 0.16 -5.73 -7.73
N THR A 345 -1.01 -5.19 -8.05
CA THR A 345 -1.46 -3.83 -7.71
C THR A 345 -2.91 -3.88 -7.23
N GLY A 346 -3.36 -2.87 -6.49
CA GLY A 346 -4.64 -2.84 -5.80
C GLY A 346 -4.72 -3.79 -4.59
N ALA A 347 -3.59 -4.41 -4.23
CA ALA A 347 -3.41 -5.24 -3.04
C ALA A 347 -1.95 -5.18 -2.59
N THR A 348 -1.71 -5.54 -1.32
CA THR A 348 -0.35 -5.72 -0.79
C THR A 348 -0.24 -7.11 -0.17
N GLY A 349 0.76 -7.88 -0.62
CA GLY A 349 1.08 -9.20 -0.08
C GLY A 349 2.19 -9.17 0.96
N VAL A 350 2.27 -10.22 1.78
CA VAL A 350 3.38 -10.47 2.70
C VAL A 350 4.09 -11.75 2.28
N ALA A 351 5.41 -11.67 2.10
CA ALA A 351 6.28 -12.84 1.96
C ALA A 351 7.65 -12.53 2.58
N ALA A 352 8.48 -13.57 2.76
CA ALA A 352 9.87 -13.35 3.13
C ALA A 352 10.66 -12.73 1.96
N PRO A 353 11.67 -11.88 2.21
CA PRO A 353 12.55 -11.37 1.16
C PRO A 353 13.19 -12.52 0.36
N VAL A 354 13.19 -12.43 -0.98
CA VAL A 354 13.87 -13.41 -1.85
C VAL A 354 15.36 -13.55 -1.47
N THR A 355 15.97 -12.50 -0.94
CA THR A 355 17.35 -12.52 -0.44
C THR A 355 17.63 -13.51 0.70
N GLU A 356 16.61 -13.89 1.46
CA GLU A 356 16.67 -14.82 2.61
C GLU A 356 16.34 -16.26 2.20
N VAL A 357 15.40 -16.44 1.26
CA VAL A 357 14.91 -17.77 0.85
C VAL A 357 15.67 -18.40 -0.30
N ALA A 358 16.16 -17.58 -1.24
CA ALA A 358 16.78 -18.06 -2.46
C ALA A 358 18.24 -18.50 -2.25
N ASN A 359 18.63 -19.49 -3.05
CA ASN A 359 19.98 -19.96 -3.22
C ASN A 359 20.95 -18.79 -3.49
N PRO A 360 21.96 -18.56 -2.64
CA PRO A 360 22.87 -17.43 -2.81
C PRO A 360 23.63 -17.40 -4.14
N SER A 361 23.79 -18.54 -4.80
CA SER A 361 24.46 -18.68 -6.10
C SER A 361 23.53 -18.54 -7.31
N ARG A 362 22.20 -18.42 -7.09
CA ARG A 362 21.20 -18.28 -8.15
C ARG A 362 20.13 -17.25 -7.78
N LYS A 363 20.53 -16.04 -7.40
CA LYS A 363 19.57 -14.98 -7.06
C LYS A 363 19.00 -14.38 -8.35
N PHE A 364 17.74 -14.62 -8.68
CA PHE A 364 17.09 -13.98 -9.83
C PHE A 364 17.25 -12.44 -9.81
N GLN A 365 17.26 -11.84 -8.60
CA GLN A 365 17.51 -10.41 -8.41
C GLN A 365 18.87 -9.92 -8.96
N SER A 366 19.89 -10.76 -9.13
CA SER A 366 21.18 -10.34 -9.72
C SER A 366 21.22 -10.39 -11.26
N GLU A 367 20.20 -10.93 -11.90
CA GLU A 367 20.17 -11.10 -13.36
C GLU A 367 19.89 -9.78 -14.10
N THR A 368 20.45 -9.66 -15.31
CA THR A 368 20.35 -8.43 -16.12
C THR A 368 18.90 -8.04 -16.36
N VAL A 369 18.05 -8.98 -16.82
CA VAL A 369 16.62 -8.74 -17.08
C VAL A 369 15.87 -8.23 -15.84
N PHE A 370 16.29 -8.65 -14.64
CA PHE A 370 15.72 -8.13 -13.40
C PHE A 370 16.13 -6.68 -13.17
N GLN A 371 17.43 -6.38 -13.24
CA GLN A 371 17.95 -5.05 -12.92
C GLN A 371 17.65 -3.98 -13.98
N SER A 372 17.59 -4.33 -15.28
CA SER A 372 17.38 -3.36 -16.38
C SER A 372 15.91 -3.09 -16.68
N GLU A 373 15.01 -4.07 -16.51
CA GLU A 373 13.64 -3.98 -16.99
C GLU A 373 12.61 -4.21 -15.87
N ILE A 374 12.63 -5.39 -15.25
CA ILE A 374 11.59 -5.81 -14.29
C ILE A 374 11.56 -4.88 -13.06
N LYS A 375 12.72 -4.55 -12.48
CA LYS A 375 12.82 -3.71 -11.28
C LYS A 375 12.34 -2.27 -11.52
N GLN A 376 12.59 -1.72 -12.71
CA GLN A 376 12.07 -0.42 -13.10
C GLN A 376 10.54 -0.51 -13.26
N TYR A 377 10.06 -1.45 -14.07
CA TYR A 377 8.62 -1.64 -14.31
C TYR A 377 7.84 -1.86 -13.00
N ALA A 378 8.29 -2.77 -12.14
CA ALA A 378 7.68 -3.04 -10.83
C ALA A 378 7.67 -1.81 -9.91
N THR A 379 8.72 -0.98 -9.98
CA THR A 379 8.77 0.28 -9.22
C THR A 379 7.82 1.33 -9.78
N GLU A 380 7.71 1.46 -11.10
CA GLU A 380 6.73 2.35 -11.73
C GLU A 380 5.30 1.90 -11.42
N GLN A 381 5.00 0.59 -11.53
CA GLN A 381 3.70 0.05 -11.15
C GLN A 381 3.41 0.21 -9.66
N LYS A 382 4.36 -0.07 -8.75
CA LYS A 382 4.12 0.12 -7.32
C LYS A 382 4.03 1.59 -6.93
N ASN A 383 4.69 2.50 -7.63
CA ASN A 383 4.50 3.94 -7.44
C ASN A 383 3.12 4.38 -7.95
N LEU A 384 2.66 3.90 -9.11
CA LEU A 384 1.31 4.14 -9.61
C LEU A 384 0.24 3.53 -8.70
N ASP A 385 0.51 2.37 -8.09
CA ASP A 385 -0.35 1.68 -7.13
C ASP A 385 -0.41 2.41 -5.79
N VAL A 386 0.74 2.80 -5.22
CA VAL A 386 0.78 3.65 -4.01
C VAL A 386 0.14 5.01 -4.27
N MET A 387 0.31 5.58 -5.46
CA MET A 387 -0.46 6.75 -5.88
C MET A 387 -1.95 6.40 -6.00
N THR A 388 -2.37 5.27 -6.55
CA THR A 388 -3.81 4.91 -6.65
C THR A 388 -4.45 4.59 -5.28
N GLU A 389 -3.69 4.06 -4.32
CA GLU A 389 -4.15 3.76 -2.95
C GLU A 389 -4.07 4.98 -2.00
N SER A 390 -3.19 5.95 -2.28
CA SER A 390 -3.10 7.23 -1.55
C SER A 390 -3.87 8.38 -2.22
N GLN A 391 -4.13 8.28 -3.52
CA GLN A 391 -4.93 9.14 -4.40
C GLN A 391 -6.18 8.38 -4.90
N GLY A 392 -6.73 7.45 -4.11
CA GLY A 392 -7.96 6.70 -4.45
C GLY A 392 -9.23 7.57 -4.52
N GLN A 393 -9.05 8.89 -4.55
CA GLN A 393 -10.03 9.92 -4.71
C GLN A 393 -9.87 10.45 -6.14
N LYS A 394 -10.87 10.19 -6.98
CA LYS A 394 -10.83 10.63 -8.37
C LYS A 394 -10.73 12.15 -8.45
N GLY A 395 -10.09 12.68 -9.49
CA GLY A 395 -10.00 14.13 -9.70
C GLY A 395 -9.17 14.91 -8.68
N ILE A 396 -8.16 14.25 -8.08
CA ILE A 396 -7.09 14.90 -7.32
C ILE A 396 -5.79 14.81 -8.11
N TRP A 397 -4.99 15.88 -8.10
CA TRP A 397 -3.69 15.94 -8.76
C TRP A 397 -2.60 16.34 -7.75
N GLN A 398 -1.36 15.85 -7.92
CA GLN A 398 -0.22 16.33 -7.13
C GLN A 398 0.57 17.40 -7.88
N VAL A 399 0.91 18.52 -7.24
CA VAL A 399 1.73 19.59 -7.82
C VAL A 399 3.15 19.09 -8.10
N ALA A 400 3.65 19.30 -9.31
CA ALA A 400 5.00 18.90 -9.69
C ALA A 400 6.10 19.65 -8.90
N PRO A 401 7.36 19.15 -8.87
CA PRO A 401 8.47 19.81 -8.18
C PRO A 401 8.77 21.26 -8.61
N SER A 402 8.25 21.70 -9.77
CA SER A 402 8.35 23.08 -10.24
C SER A 402 7.51 24.07 -9.43
N GLY A 403 6.46 23.62 -8.73
CA GLY A 403 5.48 24.47 -8.07
C GLY A 403 4.63 25.33 -9.02
N GLN A 404 4.66 25.05 -10.33
CA GLN A 404 3.92 25.80 -11.34
C GLN A 404 2.82 24.90 -11.90
N VAL A 405 1.57 25.32 -11.75
CA VAL A 405 0.38 24.67 -12.33
C VAL A 405 -0.14 25.55 -13.47
N THR A 406 -0.34 24.97 -14.65
CA THR A 406 -0.90 25.69 -15.81
C THR A 406 -2.34 25.29 -16.04
N VAL A 407 -3.23 26.24 -16.38
CA VAL A 407 -4.61 25.97 -16.81
C VAL A 407 -4.86 26.68 -18.14
N ASP A 408 -5.40 25.94 -19.11
CA ASP A 408 -5.81 26.43 -20.44
C ASP A 408 -7.31 26.20 -20.62
N TYR A 409 -8.10 27.25 -20.87
CA TYR A 409 -9.53 27.15 -21.14
C TYR A 409 -9.72 26.82 -22.63
N ARG A 410 -10.10 25.59 -22.95
CA ARG A 410 -10.04 25.04 -24.32
C ARG A 410 -11.32 25.24 -25.10
N PHE A 411 -12.47 24.92 -24.50
CA PHE A 411 -13.77 25.03 -25.16
C PHE A 411 -14.87 25.36 -24.14
N ASP A 412 -15.91 26.04 -24.63
CA ASP A 412 -17.13 26.38 -23.92
C ASP A 412 -18.35 26.04 -24.77
N GLY A 413 -19.08 25.00 -24.37
CA GLY A 413 -20.39 24.66 -24.91
C GLY A 413 -21.54 24.93 -23.91
N GLY A 414 -21.23 25.49 -22.75
CA GLY A 414 -22.12 25.55 -21.61
C GLY A 414 -23.08 26.73 -21.65
N GLY A 415 -24.32 26.50 -21.24
CA GLY A 415 -25.31 27.58 -21.10
C GLY A 415 -25.02 28.54 -19.93
N TYR A 416 -24.17 28.14 -18.98
CA TYR A 416 -23.94 28.89 -17.74
C TYR A 416 -22.57 29.57 -17.64
N GLU A 417 -22.61 30.84 -17.23
CA GLU A 417 -21.44 31.68 -17.00
C GLU A 417 -20.67 31.29 -15.72
N SER A 418 -19.89 30.23 -15.83
CA SER A 418 -19.21 29.54 -14.73
C SER A 418 -17.98 30.28 -14.19
N GLU A 419 -17.72 30.13 -12.89
CA GLU A 419 -16.37 30.28 -12.34
C GLU A 419 -15.77 28.92 -11.96
N MET A 420 -14.55 28.65 -12.41
CA MET A 420 -13.75 27.47 -12.03
C MET A 420 -12.56 27.91 -11.16
N ALA A 421 -12.19 27.08 -10.20
CA ALA A 421 -11.06 27.28 -9.30
C ALA A 421 -10.24 26.01 -9.07
N ILE A 422 -8.98 26.18 -8.67
CA ILE A 422 -8.14 25.13 -8.08
C ILE A 422 -7.81 25.46 -6.62
N PHE A 423 -7.68 24.45 -5.78
CA PHE A 423 -7.37 24.60 -4.35
C PHE A 423 -6.48 23.47 -3.83
N SER A 424 -5.53 23.79 -2.94
CA SER A 424 -4.78 22.79 -2.16
C SER A 424 -5.71 22.10 -1.17
N LEU A 425 -5.50 20.81 -0.97
CA LEU A 425 -6.23 19.95 -0.02
C LEU A 425 -5.54 19.84 1.35
N ALA A 426 -4.31 20.35 1.49
CA ALA A 426 -3.54 20.23 2.73
C ALA A 426 -4.27 20.88 3.92
N GLY A 427 -4.54 20.14 4.99
CA GLY A 427 -5.32 20.60 6.14
C GLY A 427 -6.84 20.50 5.96
N MET A 428 -7.36 19.82 4.93
CA MET A 428 -8.79 19.54 4.73
C MET A 428 -9.19 18.10 5.13
N GLU A 429 -8.29 17.32 5.73
CA GLU A 429 -8.45 15.87 5.98
C GLU A 429 -9.61 15.53 6.93
N ASN A 430 -10.03 16.49 7.76
CA ASN A 430 -11.14 16.36 8.69
C ASN A 430 -12.47 16.93 8.15
N LEU A 431 -12.50 17.42 6.90
CA LEU A 431 -13.71 17.96 6.26
C LEU A 431 -14.34 16.89 5.38
N THR A 432 -15.61 16.58 5.59
CA THR A 432 -16.36 15.66 4.73
C THR A 432 -16.52 16.28 3.34
N PRO A 433 -16.08 15.61 2.24
CA PRO A 433 -16.30 16.08 0.88
C PRO A 433 -17.77 16.48 0.64
N GLY A 434 -17.99 17.61 -0.05
CA GLY A 434 -19.33 18.08 -0.41
C GLY A 434 -20.19 18.66 0.73
N SER A 435 -19.66 18.65 1.96
CA SER A 435 -20.25 19.36 3.11
C SER A 435 -20.18 20.89 2.94
N PRO A 436 -21.04 21.66 3.65
CA PRO A 436 -20.97 23.11 3.63
C PRO A 436 -19.60 23.66 4.07
N GLU A 437 -18.96 23.00 5.03
CA GLU A 437 -17.64 23.34 5.55
C GLU A 437 -16.54 23.11 4.49
N TYR A 438 -16.60 21.99 3.78
CA TYR A 438 -15.69 21.67 2.69
C TYR A 438 -15.81 22.65 1.53
N ILE A 439 -17.04 22.93 1.07
CA ILE A 439 -17.32 23.89 -0.01
C ILE A 439 -16.81 25.28 0.37
N LYS A 440 -17.08 25.72 1.61
CA LYS A 440 -16.64 27.02 2.11
C LYS A 440 -15.13 27.13 2.20
N GLU A 441 -14.43 26.09 2.65
CA GLU A 441 -12.97 26.09 2.76
C GLU A 441 -12.29 26.05 1.38
N ALA A 442 -12.78 25.24 0.44
CA ALA A 442 -12.30 25.22 -0.94
C ALA A 442 -12.48 26.59 -1.61
N ALA A 443 -13.66 27.20 -1.47
CA ALA A 443 -13.94 28.55 -1.96
C ALA A 443 -13.04 29.61 -1.31
N ARG A 444 -12.87 29.55 0.03
CA ARG A 444 -11.98 30.47 0.77
C ARG A 444 -10.55 30.40 0.24
N ARG A 445 -10.02 29.19 0.00
CA ARG A 445 -8.68 28.94 -0.54
C ARG A 445 -8.53 29.53 -1.94
N ALA A 446 -9.45 29.22 -2.84
CA ALA A 446 -9.48 29.76 -4.20
C ALA A 446 -9.49 31.30 -4.27
N LEU A 447 -10.23 31.93 -3.35
CA LEU A 447 -10.34 33.39 -3.24
C LEU A 447 -9.08 34.08 -2.69
N THR A 448 -8.09 33.33 -2.17
CA THR A 448 -6.84 33.93 -1.69
C THR A 448 -5.93 34.42 -2.81
N GLY A 449 -5.92 33.75 -3.96
CA GLY A 449 -4.93 34.02 -5.03
C GLY A 449 -3.49 33.70 -4.60
N THR A 450 -3.31 32.65 -3.79
CA THR A 450 -2.01 32.21 -3.24
C THR A 450 -1.82 30.72 -3.47
N GLU A 451 -0.70 30.13 -3.01
CA GLU A 451 -0.44 28.68 -3.06
C GLU A 451 -1.56 27.80 -2.43
N LEU A 452 -2.49 28.39 -1.67
CA LEU A 452 -3.70 27.71 -1.20
C LEU A 452 -4.73 27.47 -2.32
N GLY A 453 -4.81 28.32 -3.34
CA GLY A 453 -5.76 28.21 -4.44
C GLY A 453 -6.00 29.52 -5.21
N TYR A 454 -6.58 29.35 -6.40
CA TYR A 454 -6.86 30.41 -7.37
C TYR A 454 -8.22 30.19 -8.03
N VAL A 455 -8.91 31.29 -8.38
CA VAL A 455 -9.96 31.27 -9.41
C VAL A 455 -9.28 31.26 -10.78
N VAL A 456 -9.49 30.20 -11.56
CA VAL A 456 -8.73 29.89 -12.79
C VAL A 456 -9.51 30.07 -14.08
N ILE A 457 -10.84 30.11 -14.06
CA ILE A 457 -11.70 30.50 -15.21
C ILE A 457 -12.84 31.36 -14.68
N ARG A 458 -13.22 32.43 -15.42
CA ARG A 458 -14.41 33.26 -15.16
C ARG A 458 -15.15 33.54 -16.47
N ASP A 459 -15.94 32.58 -16.94
CA ASP A 459 -16.54 32.57 -18.28
C ASP A 459 -17.29 33.88 -18.63
N ARG A 460 -17.98 34.49 -17.66
CA ARG A 460 -18.64 35.80 -17.81
C ARG A 460 -17.75 36.89 -18.45
N ILE A 461 -16.43 36.82 -18.28
CA ILE A 461 -15.47 37.84 -18.72
C ILE A 461 -14.27 37.33 -19.51
N GLU A 462 -14.11 36.01 -19.71
CA GLU A 462 -13.02 35.44 -20.50
C GLU A 462 -13.45 34.20 -21.26
N GLY A 463 -12.97 34.09 -22.50
CA GLY A 463 -13.40 33.06 -23.43
C GLY A 463 -12.46 31.88 -23.53
N ALA A 464 -12.96 30.78 -24.08
CA ALA A 464 -12.18 29.61 -24.40
C ALA A 464 -11.35 29.79 -25.69
N ALA A 465 -10.25 29.04 -25.80
CA ALA A 465 -9.32 29.07 -26.93
C ALA A 465 -9.97 28.71 -28.27
N VAL A 466 -10.93 27.78 -28.25
CA VAL A 466 -11.72 27.37 -29.42
C VAL A 466 -13.13 27.94 -29.32
N ALA A 467 -13.57 28.59 -30.40
CA ALA A 467 -14.93 29.06 -30.58
C ALA A 467 -15.54 28.40 -31.82
N GLY A 468 -16.79 27.95 -31.72
CA GLY A 468 -17.54 27.33 -32.80
C GLY A 468 -18.74 26.52 -32.27
N PRO A 469 -19.86 26.46 -33.01
CA PRO A 469 -20.97 25.60 -32.63
C PRO A 469 -20.62 24.13 -32.86
N MET A 470 -21.22 23.25 -32.07
CA MET A 470 -21.26 21.81 -32.38
C MET A 470 -22.47 21.49 -33.25
N THR A 471 -22.58 20.25 -33.74
CA THR A 471 -23.76 19.83 -34.52
C THR A 471 -25.03 19.67 -33.68
N TRP A 472 -24.90 19.69 -32.35
CA TRP A 472 -26.02 19.62 -31.40
C TRP A 472 -26.15 20.87 -30.49
N GLU A 473 -25.15 21.75 -30.44
CA GLU A 473 -25.09 22.90 -29.52
C GLU A 473 -24.61 24.20 -30.19
N SER A 474 -24.98 25.34 -29.57
CA SER A 474 -24.51 26.66 -29.99
C SER A 474 -23.12 26.96 -29.43
N ASN A 475 -22.42 27.95 -30.02
CA ASN A 475 -21.21 28.51 -29.42
C ASN A 475 -21.61 29.47 -28.27
N PHE A 476 -21.35 29.08 -27.03
CA PHE A 476 -21.63 29.92 -25.86
C PHE A 476 -20.46 30.84 -25.47
N ASN A 477 -19.24 30.51 -25.93
CA ASN A 477 -17.98 31.20 -25.64
C ASN A 477 -18.09 32.74 -25.69
N LYS A 478 -17.85 33.39 -24.54
CA LYS A 478 -17.91 34.85 -24.34
C LYS A 478 -16.56 35.48 -24.02
N GLY A 479 -16.39 36.73 -24.44
CA GLY A 479 -15.19 37.50 -24.14
C GLY A 479 -13.99 37.10 -25.00
N GLY A 480 -12.79 37.35 -24.50
CA GLY A 480 -11.54 37.03 -25.20
C GLY A 480 -10.76 35.92 -24.50
N TYR A 481 -10.09 35.07 -25.27
CA TYR A 481 -9.18 34.06 -24.73
C TYR A 481 -7.93 34.71 -24.13
N ASN A 482 -7.69 34.44 -22.84
CA ASN A 482 -6.61 35.05 -22.06
C ASN A 482 -5.27 34.28 -22.10
N GLY A 483 -5.16 33.23 -22.91
CA GLY A 483 -3.97 32.38 -22.96
C GLY A 483 -3.92 31.34 -21.83
N ILE A 484 -2.87 30.51 -21.88
CA ILE A 484 -2.55 29.56 -20.82
C ILE A 484 -2.12 30.34 -19.57
N LYS A 485 -2.85 30.19 -18.47
CA LYS A 485 -2.56 30.85 -17.19
C LYS A 485 -1.69 29.95 -16.31
N THR A 486 -0.70 30.54 -15.63
CA THR A 486 0.24 29.83 -14.75
C THR A 486 0.09 30.32 -13.32
N PHE A 487 -0.02 29.38 -12.38
CA PHE A 487 -0.28 29.62 -10.97
C PHE A 487 0.84 28.99 -10.11
N ALA A 488 1.25 29.68 -9.05
CA ALA A 488 2.23 29.17 -8.10
C ALA A 488 1.50 28.35 -7.02
N MET A 489 1.78 27.06 -6.95
CA MET A 489 1.24 26.14 -5.95
C MET A 489 2.40 25.44 -5.24
N LYS A 490 2.20 25.06 -3.98
CA LYS A 490 3.25 24.41 -3.18
C LYS A 490 3.66 23.06 -3.80
N PRO A 491 4.96 22.83 -4.12
CA PRO A 491 5.42 21.57 -4.71
C PRO A 491 5.06 20.35 -3.85
N GLY A 492 4.52 19.30 -4.49
CA GLY A 492 4.12 18.05 -3.83
C GLY A 492 2.78 18.09 -3.07
N ASP A 493 2.13 19.26 -2.92
CA ASP A 493 0.76 19.33 -2.38
C ASP A 493 -0.23 18.64 -3.32
N LEU A 494 -1.32 18.14 -2.74
CA LEU A 494 -2.47 17.65 -3.49
C LEU A 494 -3.46 18.78 -3.73
N ILE A 495 -4.03 18.84 -4.94
CA ILE A 495 -5.00 19.86 -5.35
C ILE A 495 -6.26 19.22 -5.92
N GLY A 496 -7.39 19.87 -5.69
CA GLY A 496 -8.66 19.60 -6.38
C GLY A 496 -9.12 20.82 -7.17
N ALA A 497 -10.15 20.64 -8.00
CA ALA A 497 -10.84 21.71 -8.70
C ALA A 497 -12.30 21.83 -8.25
N MET A 498 -12.84 23.04 -8.34
CA MET A 498 -14.24 23.37 -8.03
C MET A 498 -14.80 24.27 -9.12
N MET A 499 -16.06 24.06 -9.50
CA MET A 499 -16.81 24.89 -10.44
C MET A 499 -18.13 25.34 -9.81
N VAL A 500 -18.54 26.59 -10.07
CA VAL A 500 -19.87 27.10 -9.71
C VAL A 500 -20.58 27.46 -11.03
N PRO A 501 -21.53 26.64 -11.52
CA PRO A 501 -21.98 26.71 -12.91
C PRO A 501 -22.62 28.06 -13.28
N ALA A 502 -23.68 28.47 -12.59
CA ALA A 502 -24.38 29.72 -12.86
C ALA A 502 -24.06 30.83 -11.83
N GLY A 503 -22.83 30.90 -11.34
CA GLY A 503 -22.46 31.79 -10.24
C GLY A 503 -20.95 31.92 -10.01
N THR A 504 -20.60 32.43 -8.84
CA THR A 504 -19.22 32.77 -8.47
C THR A 504 -18.68 31.94 -7.31
N ILE A 505 -17.35 31.79 -7.24
CA ILE A 505 -16.64 31.21 -6.10
C ILE A 505 -16.95 32.02 -4.81
N TRP A 506 -17.19 33.32 -4.95
CA TRP A 506 -17.62 34.21 -3.86
C TRP A 506 -19.02 33.85 -3.33
N GLU A 507 -19.97 33.49 -4.19
CA GLU A 507 -21.29 32.99 -3.76
C GLU A 507 -21.15 31.66 -3.01
N ALA A 508 -20.33 30.72 -3.49
CA ALA A 508 -20.08 29.45 -2.81
C ALA A 508 -19.43 29.63 -1.43
N PHE A 509 -18.52 30.59 -1.26
CA PHE A 509 -17.92 30.92 0.05
C PHE A 509 -18.96 31.47 1.05
N ASN A 510 -19.85 32.37 0.60
CA ASN A 510 -20.84 33.01 1.46
C ASN A 510 -22.08 32.14 1.72
N LYS A 511 -22.44 31.28 0.76
CA LYS A 511 -23.60 30.39 0.80
C LYS A 511 -23.21 28.99 0.30
N PRO A 512 -22.45 28.20 1.08
CA PRO A 512 -21.98 26.89 0.63
C PRO A 512 -23.09 25.85 0.41
N GLU A 513 -24.32 26.09 0.90
CA GLU A 513 -25.50 25.26 0.60
C GLU A 513 -26.28 25.70 -0.65
N LEU A 514 -25.81 26.71 -1.39
CA LEU A 514 -26.51 27.22 -2.56
C LEU A 514 -26.69 26.10 -3.61
N GLY A 515 -27.89 26.05 -4.19
CA GLY A 515 -28.28 25.03 -5.15
C GLY A 515 -28.37 23.60 -4.63
N LYS A 516 -28.27 23.34 -3.31
CA LYS A 516 -28.41 22.01 -2.69
C LYS A 516 -29.77 21.37 -2.99
N ASP A 517 -30.85 22.14 -2.95
CA ASP A 517 -32.18 21.72 -3.38
C ASP A 517 -32.30 21.75 -4.92
N VAL A 518 -32.47 20.56 -5.52
CA VAL A 518 -32.60 20.37 -6.97
C VAL A 518 -33.85 21.02 -7.56
N THR A 519 -34.88 21.27 -6.75
CA THR A 519 -36.14 21.92 -7.18
C THR A 519 -36.08 23.45 -7.14
N SER A 520 -35.05 24.02 -6.50
CA SER A 520 -34.87 25.46 -6.38
C SER A 520 -34.34 26.09 -7.67
N SER A 521 -34.68 27.36 -7.92
CA SER A 521 -34.12 28.15 -9.04
C SER A 521 -32.60 28.40 -8.94
N ASP A 522 -32.04 28.19 -7.75
CA ASP A 522 -30.60 28.28 -7.47
C ASP A 522 -29.87 26.94 -7.67
N ASN A 523 -30.54 25.86 -8.09
CA ASN A 523 -29.95 24.51 -8.27
C ASN A 523 -28.66 24.52 -9.14
N LYS A 524 -28.66 25.31 -10.21
CA LYS A 524 -27.53 25.60 -11.12
C LYS A 524 -26.38 26.40 -10.50
N LYS A 525 -26.49 26.82 -9.23
CA LYS A 525 -25.40 27.46 -8.48
C LYS A 525 -24.76 26.51 -7.46
N ARG A 526 -25.10 25.22 -7.50
CA ARG A 526 -24.44 24.19 -6.69
C ARG A 526 -22.96 24.10 -7.09
N ALA A 527 -22.06 24.23 -6.12
CA ALA A 527 -20.65 23.94 -6.33
C ALA A 527 -20.47 22.45 -6.71
N LEU A 528 -19.78 22.23 -7.82
CA LEU A 528 -19.35 20.93 -8.35
C LEU A 528 -17.83 20.82 -8.21
N PHE A 529 -17.31 19.60 -8.13
CA PHE A 529 -15.90 19.31 -7.88
C PHE A 529 -15.36 18.27 -8.84
N SER A 530 -14.04 18.31 -9.07
CA SER A 530 -13.32 17.21 -9.72
C SER A 530 -13.40 15.91 -8.91
N ILE A 531 -13.55 16.03 -7.59
CA ILE A 531 -13.65 14.94 -6.61
C ILE A 531 -15.11 14.44 -6.53
N PRO A 532 -15.43 13.22 -7.00
CA PRO A 532 -16.81 12.72 -7.06
C PRO A 532 -17.51 12.65 -5.71
N GLU A 533 -16.78 12.36 -4.63
CA GLU A 533 -17.31 12.30 -3.27
C GLU A 533 -17.80 13.67 -2.76
N ALA A 534 -17.36 14.78 -3.37
CA ALA A 534 -17.84 16.12 -3.05
C ALA A 534 -19.09 16.55 -3.85
N ASN A 535 -19.48 15.75 -4.85
CA ASN A 535 -20.63 16.01 -5.70
C ASN A 535 -21.90 15.31 -5.17
N PRO A 536 -23.09 15.79 -5.56
CA PRO A 536 -24.32 15.02 -5.38
C PRO A 536 -24.23 13.64 -6.03
N MET A 537 -24.54 12.59 -5.29
CA MET A 537 -24.50 11.23 -5.82
C MET A 537 -25.51 11.03 -6.96
N ASN A 538 -24.99 10.59 -8.10
CA ASN A 538 -25.74 10.20 -9.29
C ASN A 538 -25.56 8.69 -9.56
N ALA A 539 -26.17 8.16 -10.62
CA ALA A 539 -26.02 6.75 -11.02
C ALA A 539 -24.57 6.33 -11.40
N TRP A 540 -23.63 7.29 -11.42
CA TRP A 540 -22.24 7.17 -11.86
C TRP A 540 -21.25 7.51 -10.72
N GLY A 541 -21.68 7.44 -9.46
CA GLY A 541 -20.83 7.65 -8.29
C GLY A 541 -20.45 9.11 -8.01
N GLY A 542 -21.16 10.08 -8.59
CA GLY A 542 -20.88 11.51 -8.40
C GLY A 542 -19.90 12.11 -9.42
N THR A 543 -19.50 11.38 -10.46
CA THR A 543 -18.65 11.92 -11.53
C THR A 543 -19.33 13.10 -12.24
N GLN A 544 -18.59 14.20 -12.37
CA GLN A 544 -19.00 15.45 -13.06
C GLN A 544 -17.96 15.92 -14.08
N MET A 545 -16.77 15.31 -14.07
CA MET A 545 -15.64 15.69 -14.90
C MET A 545 -14.97 14.40 -15.41
N ILE A 546 -14.57 14.38 -16.66
CA ILE A 546 -14.01 13.21 -17.35
C ILE A 546 -12.73 13.54 -18.12
N ASP A 547 -11.82 12.57 -18.21
CA ASP A 547 -10.58 12.67 -19.00
C ASP A 547 -10.91 12.48 -20.48
N SER A 548 -10.46 13.41 -21.33
CA SER A 548 -10.69 13.37 -22.78
C SER A 548 -10.09 12.12 -23.43
N MET A 549 -8.94 11.64 -22.93
CA MET A 549 -8.07 10.61 -23.53
C MET A 549 -7.82 10.78 -25.04
N TYR A 550 -8.05 11.98 -25.59
CA TYR A 550 -7.96 12.22 -27.04
C TYR A 550 -6.52 12.01 -27.53
N GLY A 551 -6.36 11.32 -28.65
CA GLY A 551 -5.04 10.92 -29.15
C GLY A 551 -4.30 9.88 -28.28
N GLY A 552 -4.97 9.27 -27.29
CA GLY A 552 -4.37 8.25 -26.40
C GLY A 552 -3.53 8.81 -25.26
N VAL A 553 -3.58 10.13 -25.00
CA VAL A 553 -2.85 10.78 -23.91
C VAL A 553 -3.82 11.12 -22.77
N SER A 554 -3.84 10.29 -21.74
CA SER A 554 -4.61 10.52 -20.51
C SER A 554 -3.99 11.64 -19.64
N GLY A 555 -4.82 12.25 -18.81
CA GLY A 555 -4.37 12.99 -17.63
C GLY A 555 -3.97 14.45 -17.84
N ARG A 556 -4.40 15.08 -18.95
CA ARG A 556 -4.06 16.48 -19.28
C ARG A 556 -5.22 17.36 -19.70
N GLN A 557 -6.30 16.79 -20.22
CA GLN A 557 -7.45 17.50 -20.76
C GLN A 557 -8.74 16.90 -20.22
N TYR A 558 -9.64 17.77 -19.78
CA TYR A 558 -10.82 17.37 -19.02
C TYR A 558 -12.05 18.10 -19.55
N GLY A 559 -13.12 17.34 -19.76
CA GLY A 559 -14.46 17.87 -19.98
C GLY A 559 -15.24 17.85 -18.67
N TRP A 560 -16.02 18.89 -18.41
CA TRP A 560 -16.82 19.07 -17.20
C TRP A 560 -18.28 19.34 -17.60
N GLU A 561 -19.20 18.61 -16.98
CA GLU A 561 -20.65 18.86 -17.04
C GLU A 561 -21.06 19.96 -16.04
N ASP A 562 -21.77 20.99 -16.49
CA ASP A 562 -22.22 22.11 -15.65
C ASP A 562 -23.55 21.83 -14.91
N ILE A 563 -24.29 20.80 -15.33
CA ILE A 563 -25.52 20.34 -14.70
C ILE A 563 -25.25 19.16 -13.75
N ARG A 564 -25.57 19.36 -12.47
CA ARG A 564 -25.47 18.32 -11.43
C ARG A 564 -26.12 17.00 -11.87
N GLY A 565 -25.36 15.89 -11.86
CA GLY A 565 -25.81 14.63 -12.46
C GLY A 565 -26.96 13.89 -11.76
N ASP A 566 -27.37 14.33 -10.57
CA ASP A 566 -28.60 13.88 -9.91
C ASP A 566 -29.84 14.67 -10.38
N ASN A 567 -29.66 15.77 -11.11
CA ASN A 567 -30.67 16.40 -11.96
C ASN A 567 -30.72 15.72 -13.35
N ALA A 568 -30.84 14.39 -13.36
CA ALA A 568 -30.72 13.54 -14.55
C ALA A 568 -31.75 13.82 -15.67
N ALA A 569 -32.79 14.62 -15.40
CA ALA A 569 -33.75 15.08 -16.40
C ALA A 569 -33.24 16.26 -17.26
N ASN A 570 -32.22 16.99 -16.79
CA ASN A 570 -31.64 18.15 -17.46
C ASN A 570 -30.15 17.93 -17.82
N CYS A 571 -29.43 17.10 -17.07
CA CYS A 571 -28.04 16.71 -17.34
C CYS A 571 -27.99 15.78 -18.57
N ASP A 572 -27.49 16.30 -19.69
CA ASP A 572 -27.46 15.61 -20.98
C ASP A 572 -26.13 14.87 -21.24
N ARG A 573 -25.15 15.03 -20.33
CA ARG A 573 -23.99 14.16 -20.14
C ARG A 573 -23.08 14.16 -21.35
N ASP A 574 -22.70 15.34 -21.76
CA ASP A 574 -21.75 15.52 -22.84
C ASP A 574 -20.54 16.37 -22.47
N PHE A 575 -20.40 16.78 -21.20
CA PHE A 575 -19.15 17.22 -20.59
C PHE A 575 -18.37 18.25 -21.44
N ASN A 576 -19.08 19.02 -22.25
CA ASN A 576 -18.51 20.01 -23.15
C ASN A 576 -18.64 21.42 -22.59
N ASP A 577 -19.45 21.58 -21.53
CA ASP A 577 -19.80 22.87 -20.96
C ASP A 577 -18.55 23.67 -20.63
N ILE A 578 -17.62 23.05 -19.88
CA ILE A 578 -16.24 23.54 -19.75
C ILE A 578 -15.26 22.44 -20.14
N VAL A 579 -14.42 22.73 -21.13
CA VAL A 579 -13.23 21.92 -21.43
C VAL A 579 -11.98 22.70 -21.10
N PHE A 580 -11.08 22.09 -20.33
CA PHE A 580 -9.81 22.71 -19.95
C PHE A 580 -8.63 21.73 -20.03
N SER A 581 -7.43 22.27 -20.18
CA SER A 581 -6.19 21.52 -19.93
C SER A 581 -5.58 21.94 -18.60
N ILE A 582 -4.96 21.02 -17.87
CA ILE A 582 -4.13 21.32 -16.69
C ILE A 582 -2.76 20.65 -16.82
N GLY A 583 -1.71 21.41 -16.49
CA GLY A 583 -0.31 20.98 -16.59
C GLY A 583 0.48 21.35 -15.34
N GLY A 584 1.71 20.81 -15.23
CA GLY A 584 2.53 21.01 -14.03
C GLY A 584 2.07 20.22 -12.80
N VAL A 585 1.30 19.15 -13.04
CA VAL A 585 0.79 18.23 -12.02
C VAL A 585 0.99 16.77 -12.44
N SER A 586 0.98 15.84 -11.48
CA SER A 586 0.83 14.41 -11.76
C SER A 586 -0.57 14.09 -12.27
N MET A 587 -0.72 12.98 -12.99
CA MET A 587 -2.04 12.51 -13.41
C MET A 587 -2.88 12.14 -12.18
N GLY A 588 -4.10 12.67 -12.11
CA GLY A 588 -5.16 12.17 -11.23
C GLY A 588 -5.98 11.10 -11.95
N THR A 589 -6.46 10.09 -11.23
CA THR A 589 -7.39 9.11 -11.79
C THR A 589 -8.76 9.73 -12.00
N ILE A 590 -9.23 9.83 -13.24
CA ILE A 590 -10.56 10.34 -13.60
C ILE A 590 -11.18 9.36 -14.61
N ASP A 591 -12.50 9.22 -14.61
CA ASP A 591 -13.18 8.35 -15.57
C ASP A 591 -13.01 8.89 -17.00
N SER A 592 -12.82 7.99 -17.96
CA SER A 592 -12.75 8.36 -19.37
C SER A 592 -14.13 8.36 -20.03
N TRP A 593 -14.22 9.02 -21.18
CA TRP A 593 -15.39 9.06 -22.06
C TRP A 593 -16.02 7.72 -22.42
N ASP A 594 -15.27 6.62 -22.35
CA ASP A 594 -15.77 5.27 -22.66
C ASP A 594 -16.29 4.53 -21.44
N LYS A 595 -16.04 5.04 -20.23
CA LYS A 595 -16.59 4.53 -18.97
C LYS A 595 -17.90 5.23 -18.57
N VAL A 596 -18.20 6.40 -19.13
CA VAL A 596 -19.44 7.15 -18.86
C VAL A 596 -20.43 7.01 -20.01
N PRO A 597 -21.70 6.57 -19.78
CA PRO A 597 -22.69 6.42 -20.83
C PRO A 597 -23.28 7.78 -21.25
N THR A 598 -22.52 8.43 -22.11
CA THR A 598 -22.87 9.63 -22.87
C THR A 598 -23.69 9.25 -24.11
N PRO A 599 -24.68 10.07 -24.55
CA PRO A 599 -25.34 9.85 -25.83
C PRO A 599 -24.30 9.82 -26.97
N SER A 600 -24.30 8.78 -27.80
CA SER A 600 -23.24 8.59 -28.82
C SER A 600 -23.18 9.73 -29.86
N ASN A 601 -24.28 10.45 -30.04
CA ASN A 601 -24.43 11.62 -30.89
C ASN A 601 -24.02 12.95 -30.23
N LYS A 602 -23.67 12.97 -28.93
CA LYS A 602 -23.18 14.15 -28.21
C LYS A 602 -21.71 14.03 -27.72
N LYS A 603 -21.00 12.94 -28.00
CA LYS A 603 -19.57 12.86 -27.64
C LYS A 603 -18.77 13.97 -28.35
N ILE A 604 -18.18 14.91 -27.59
CA ILE A 604 -17.32 15.99 -28.13
C ILE A 604 -16.19 15.45 -29.03
N LEU A 605 -15.69 14.25 -28.72
CA LEU A 605 -14.66 13.53 -29.47
C LEU A 605 -15.09 13.20 -30.92
N ASN A 606 -16.40 13.14 -31.18
CA ASN A 606 -17.01 12.92 -32.49
C ASN A 606 -17.32 14.23 -33.25
N SER A 607 -17.09 15.40 -32.64
CA SER A 607 -17.32 16.70 -33.27
C SER A 607 -16.20 17.05 -34.28
N THR A 608 -16.50 17.92 -35.24
CA THR A 608 -15.49 18.49 -36.14
C THR A 608 -14.50 19.42 -35.42
N LEU A 609 -14.82 19.85 -34.19
CA LEU A 609 -13.95 20.70 -33.37
C LEU A 609 -12.98 19.88 -32.49
N ALA A 610 -13.19 18.58 -32.32
CA ALA A 610 -12.40 17.72 -31.42
C ALA A 610 -10.88 17.91 -31.60
N THR A 611 -10.40 17.89 -32.84
CA THR A 611 -8.98 18.12 -33.15
C THR A 611 -8.50 19.50 -32.70
N SER A 612 -9.28 20.56 -32.88
CA SER A 612 -8.90 21.92 -32.43
C SER A 612 -8.96 22.09 -30.91
N ILE A 613 -9.87 21.37 -30.24
CA ILE A 613 -10.05 21.44 -28.78
C ILE A 613 -8.92 20.70 -28.07
N PHE A 614 -8.53 19.53 -28.58
CA PHE A 614 -7.63 18.60 -27.88
C PHE A 614 -6.20 18.53 -28.42
N VAL A 615 -5.89 19.12 -29.59
CA VAL A 615 -4.52 19.30 -30.13
C VAL A 615 -4.04 20.74 -29.92
#